data_AF-A0AAN5REH0-F1
#
_entry.id   AF-A0AAN5REH0-F1
#
_cell.length_a   1.000
_cell.length_b   1.000
_cell.length_c   1.000
_cell.angle_alpha   90.00
_cell.angle_beta   90.00
_cell.angle_gamma   90.00
#
_symmetry.space_group_name_H-M   'P 1'
#
loop_
_entity.id
_entity.type
_entity.pdbx_description
1 polymer ?
#
loop_
_entity_poly.entity_id
_entity_poly.type
_entity_poly.pdbx_seq_one_letter_code
_entity_poly.pdbx_strand_id
1 'polypeptide(L)'
;MMDMKERMNSGELYNDSGYGLPQQRLMGKARAYEYNHSHPFNQELRNDIIQRMFARVGKECWIEPPINFAYGTHISIGDNFYANFNLTLVDDAEITIG
;
A
#
# COMPACT_ATOMS: atom_id res chain seq x y z
N MET A 1 -26.64 5.22 4.22
CA MET A 1 -25.93 3.94 4.06
C MET A 1 -24.47 4.26 4.39
N MET A 2 -23.86 3.57 5.34
CA MET A 2 -22.46 3.81 5.74
C MET A 2 -21.54 3.59 4.54
N ASP A 3 -20.53 4.43 4.36
CA ASP A 3 -19.54 4.20 3.32
C ASP A 3 -18.78 2.89 3.59
N MET A 4 -18.41 2.14 2.55
CA MET A 4 -17.79 0.83 2.77
C MET A 4 -16.43 0.96 3.45
N LYS A 5 -15.68 2.03 3.19
CA LYS A 5 -14.40 2.30 3.88
C LYS A 5 -14.61 2.53 5.37
N GLU A 6 -15.65 3.26 5.75
CA GLU A 6 -16.00 3.45 7.17
C GLU A 6 -16.34 2.11 7.84
N ARG A 7 -17.08 1.24 7.15
CA ARG A 7 -17.44 -0.09 7.68
C ARG A 7 -16.22 -1.02 7.80
N MET A 8 -15.27 -0.95 6.86
CA MET A 8 -14.00 -1.69 6.94
C MET A 8 -13.20 -1.28 8.19
N ASN A 9 -13.19 0.01 8.51
CA ASN A 9 -12.47 0.55 9.67
C ASN A 9 -13.23 0.41 11.00
N SER A 10 -14.53 0.13 10.99
CA SER A 10 -15.33 -0.03 12.23
C SER A 10 -15.16 -1.40 12.89
N GLY A 11 -14.57 -2.38 12.20
CA GLY A 11 -14.45 -3.76 12.66
C GLY A 11 -15.69 -4.63 12.45
N GLU A 12 -16.74 -4.08 11.83
CA GLU A 12 -17.91 -4.86 11.41
C GLU A 12 -17.57 -5.77 10.22
N LEU A 13 -18.32 -6.88 10.07
CA LEU A 13 -18.22 -7.71 8.86
C LEU A 13 -18.56 -6.88 7.63
N TYR A 14 -17.81 -7.03 6.54
CA TYR A 14 -18.00 -6.30 5.29
C TYR A 14 -17.78 -7.21 4.07
N ASN A 15 -18.01 -6.67 2.87
CA ASN A 15 -17.63 -7.30 1.60
C ASN A 15 -16.90 -6.30 0.70
N ASP A 16 -15.95 -6.78 -0.08
CA ASP A 16 -15.03 -5.96 -0.88
C ASP A 16 -15.23 -6.15 -2.39
N SER A 17 -16.34 -6.79 -2.78
CA SER A 17 -16.64 -7.19 -4.17
C SER A 17 -17.38 -6.12 -4.97
N GLY A 18 -17.70 -4.97 -4.35
CA GLY A 18 -18.42 -3.86 -4.96
C GLY A 18 -17.83 -2.50 -4.58
N TYR A 19 -18.60 -1.42 -4.80
CA TYR A 19 -18.27 -0.06 -4.34
C TYR A 19 -16.92 0.50 -4.87
N GLY A 20 -16.45 0.01 -6.01
CA GLY A 20 -15.15 0.40 -6.59
C GLY A 20 -13.92 -0.22 -5.91
N LEU A 21 -14.11 -1.02 -4.85
CA LEU A 21 -13.01 -1.64 -4.12
C LEU A 21 -12.18 -2.62 -4.97
N PRO A 22 -12.76 -3.48 -5.84
CA PRO A 22 -11.96 -4.33 -6.72
C PRO A 22 -11.03 -3.53 -7.65
N GLN A 23 -11.50 -2.39 -8.16
CA GLN A 23 -10.70 -1.51 -9.02
C GLN A 23 -9.56 -0.86 -8.23
N GLN A 24 -9.82 -0.44 -7.00
CA GLN A 24 -8.78 0.10 -6.11
C GLN A 24 -7.69 -0.96 -5.81
N ARG A 25 -8.07 -2.21 -5.49
CA ARG A 25 -7.12 -3.31 -5.30
C ARG A 25 -6.30 -3.59 -6.56
N LEU A 26 -6.93 -3.54 -7.73
CA LEU A 26 -6.22 -3.74 -9.00
C LEU A 26 -5.16 -2.65 -9.23
N MET A 27 -5.50 -1.39 -8.95
CA MET A 27 -4.54 -0.27 -9.03
C MET A 27 -3.40 -0.43 -8.02
N GLY A 28 -3.69 -0.83 -6.80
CA GLY A 28 -2.67 -1.15 -5.78
C GLY A 28 -1.70 -2.22 -6.27
N LYS A 29 -2.24 -3.36 -6.73
CA LYS A 29 -1.44 -4.48 -7.26
C LYS A 29 -0.60 -4.08 -8.48
N ALA A 30 -1.10 -3.19 -9.34
CA ALA A 30 -0.32 -2.67 -10.46
C ALA A 30 0.91 -1.87 -9.99
N ARG A 31 0.77 -1.03 -8.95
CA ARG A 31 1.90 -0.30 -8.36
C ARG A 31 2.90 -1.22 -7.66
N ALA A 32 2.40 -2.22 -6.92
CA ALA A 32 3.26 -3.25 -6.32
C ALA A 32 4.03 -4.02 -7.40
N TYR A 33 3.38 -4.37 -8.51
CA TYR A 33 4.02 -5.02 -9.65
C TYR A 33 5.14 -4.17 -10.25
N GLU A 34 4.87 -2.89 -10.52
CA GLU A 34 5.85 -1.95 -11.05
C GLU A 34 7.08 -1.84 -10.13
N TYR A 35 6.85 -1.73 -8.82
CA TYR A 35 7.91 -1.67 -7.83
C TYR A 35 8.73 -2.96 -7.77
N ASN A 36 8.06 -4.11 -7.66
CA ASN A 36 8.69 -5.42 -7.49
C ASN A 36 9.52 -5.84 -8.72
N HIS A 37 9.16 -5.36 -9.90
CA HIS A 37 9.87 -5.66 -11.15
C HIS A 37 10.81 -4.54 -11.61
N SER A 38 10.97 -3.47 -10.81
CA SER A 38 11.90 -2.39 -11.11
C SER A 38 13.35 -2.86 -10.99
N HIS A 39 14.21 -2.45 -11.93
CA HIS A 39 15.63 -2.76 -11.89
C HIS A 39 16.29 -2.16 -10.63
N PRO A 40 17.20 -2.87 -9.93
CA PRO A 40 17.81 -2.39 -8.68
C PRO A 40 18.66 -1.12 -8.83
N PHE A 41 19.06 -0.73 -10.04
CA PHE A 41 19.74 0.55 -10.26
C PHE A 41 18.80 1.74 -10.52
N ASN A 42 17.50 1.51 -10.72
CA ASN A 42 16.54 2.58 -11.00
C ASN A 42 15.97 3.15 -9.69
N GLN A 43 16.83 3.74 -8.87
CA GLN A 43 16.49 4.22 -7.52
C GLN A 43 15.46 5.38 -7.56
N GLU A 44 15.59 6.29 -8.52
CA GLU A 44 14.62 7.38 -8.70
C GLU A 44 13.22 6.86 -8.99
N LEU A 45 13.10 5.86 -9.88
CA LEU A 45 11.83 5.20 -10.17
C LEU A 45 11.27 4.50 -8.93
N ARG A 46 12.09 3.76 -8.18
CA ARG A 46 11.65 3.10 -6.94
C ARG A 46 11.10 4.10 -5.93
N ASN A 47 11.79 5.22 -5.74
CA ASN A 47 11.35 6.28 -4.84
C ASN A 47 10.04 6.92 -5.31
N ASP A 48 9.92 7.22 -6.60
CA ASP A 48 8.67 7.72 -7.18
C ASP A 48 7.51 6.73 -6.93
N ILE A 49 7.68 5.45 -7.24
CA ILE A 49 6.62 4.44 -7.02
C ILE A 49 6.23 4.36 -5.53
N ILE A 50 7.19 4.39 -4.60
CA ILE A 50 6.92 4.39 -3.14
C ILE A 50 5.99 5.55 -2.76
N GLN A 51 6.26 6.75 -3.27
CA GLN A 51 5.47 7.95 -2.94
C GLN A 51 4.02 7.89 -3.44
N ARG A 52 3.77 7.14 -4.53
CA ARG A 52 2.41 6.98 -5.10
C ARG A 52 1.71 5.65 -4.76
N MET A 53 2.40 4.69 -4.13
CA MET A 53 1.77 3.41 -3.75
C MET A 53 1.03 3.47 -2.41
N PHE A 54 1.47 4.34 -1.49
CA PHE A 54 0.91 4.47 -0.15
C PHE A 54 0.06 5.72 0.02
N ALA A 55 -0.73 5.77 1.09
CA ALA A 55 -1.54 6.95 1.44
C ALA A 55 -0.65 8.12 1.85
N ARG A 56 0.42 7.82 2.59
CA ARG A 56 1.45 8.77 3.03
C ARG A 56 2.76 8.04 3.23
N VAL A 57 3.86 8.70 2.88
CA VAL A 57 5.23 8.23 3.17
C VAL A 57 6.01 9.40 3.74
N GLY A 58 6.73 9.16 4.84
CA GLY A 58 7.67 10.12 5.40
C GLY A 58 8.98 10.21 4.62
N LYS A 59 9.94 10.92 5.20
CA LYS A 59 11.31 11.05 4.68
C LYS A 59 12.09 9.76 4.90
N GLU A 60 13.07 9.48 4.04
CA GLU A 60 14.00 8.35 4.21
C GLU A 60 13.29 6.99 4.38
N CYS A 61 12.32 6.69 3.51
CA CYS A 61 11.62 5.41 3.49
C CYS A 61 12.31 4.44 2.52
N TRP A 62 12.70 3.27 3.01
CA TRP A 62 13.28 2.19 2.22
C TRP A 62 12.52 0.89 2.42
N ILE A 63 12.24 0.21 1.30
CA ILE A 63 11.61 -1.10 1.31
C ILE A 63 12.40 -1.97 0.35
N GLU A 64 12.82 -3.16 0.79
CA GLU A 64 13.40 -4.12 -0.14
C GLU A 64 12.31 -4.87 -0.89
N PRO A 65 12.29 -4.83 -2.24
CA PRO A 65 11.34 -5.63 -3.01
C PRO A 65 11.58 -7.14 -2.82
N PRO A 66 10.52 -7.98 -2.87
CA PRO A 66 9.16 -7.60 -3.20
C PRO A 66 8.37 -7.10 -1.98
N ILE A 67 7.39 -6.23 -2.24
CA ILE A 67 6.33 -5.83 -1.30
C ILE A 67 4.97 -6.37 -1.77
N ASN A 68 4.12 -6.75 -0.82
CA ASN A 68 2.76 -7.18 -1.09
C ASN A 68 1.75 -6.41 -0.24
N PHE A 69 0.66 -5.95 -0.85
CA PHE A 69 -0.46 -5.32 -0.15
C PHE A 69 -1.78 -5.49 -0.91
N ALA A 70 -2.91 -5.27 -0.25
CA ALA A 70 -4.24 -5.39 -0.85
C ALA A 70 -4.61 -4.13 -1.66
N TYR A 71 -4.39 -2.95 -1.10
CA TYR A 71 -4.72 -1.64 -1.68
C TYR A 71 -3.50 -0.72 -1.83
N GLY A 72 -2.60 -0.71 -0.85
CA GLY A 72 -1.47 0.22 -0.75
C GLY A 72 -1.91 1.56 -0.14
N THR A 73 -3.00 2.12 -0.67
CA THR A 73 -3.52 3.44 -0.29
C THR A 73 -4.16 3.52 1.10
N HIS A 74 -4.17 2.43 1.88
CA HIS A 74 -4.60 2.44 3.28
C HIS A 74 -3.42 2.44 4.25
N ILE A 75 -2.19 2.43 3.73
CA ILE A 75 -0.96 2.40 4.52
C ILE A 75 -0.39 3.81 4.61
N SER A 76 -0.11 4.27 5.82
CA SER A 76 0.66 5.49 6.11
C SER A 76 1.94 5.11 6.84
N ILE A 77 3.08 5.60 6.33
CA ILE A 77 4.42 5.33 6.86
C ILE A 77 5.05 6.66 7.32
N GLY A 78 5.69 6.65 8.48
CA GLY A 78 6.43 7.79 9.01
C GLY A 78 7.82 7.96 8.40
N ASP A 79 8.67 8.71 9.11
CA ASP A 79 10.04 9.01 8.69
C ASP A 79 10.98 7.86 9.08
N ASN A 80 12.08 7.68 8.34
CA ASN A 80 13.16 6.73 8.64
C ASN A 80 12.72 5.26 8.68
N PHE A 81 11.72 4.89 7.89
CA PHE A 81 11.23 3.53 7.79
C PHE A 81 12.15 2.65 6.95
N TYR A 82 12.45 1.45 7.47
CA TYR A 82 13.11 0.39 6.72
C TYR A 82 12.32 -0.92 6.85
N ALA A 83 11.98 -1.51 5.71
CA ALA A 83 11.52 -2.89 5.64
C ALA A 83 12.42 -3.72 4.73
N ASN A 84 12.75 -4.92 5.21
CA ASN A 84 13.51 -5.88 4.42
C ASN A 84 12.57 -6.70 3.50
N PHE A 85 13.13 -7.68 2.79
CA PHE A 85 12.46 -8.45 1.74
C PHE A 85 11.11 -9.04 2.19
N ASN A 86 10.16 -9.07 1.26
CA ASN A 86 8.86 -9.76 1.38
C ASN A 86 7.91 -9.19 2.44
N LEU A 87 8.00 -7.88 2.73
CA LEU A 87 6.99 -7.21 3.55
C LEU A 87 5.60 -7.45 2.95
N THR A 88 4.67 -7.92 3.78
CA THR A 88 3.28 -8.17 3.39
C THR A 88 2.33 -7.45 4.33
N LEU A 89 1.48 -6.59 3.78
CA LEU A 89 0.54 -5.74 4.51
C LEU A 89 -0.87 -5.92 3.95
N VAL A 90 -1.71 -6.72 4.61
CA VAL A 90 -3.11 -6.90 4.20
C VAL A 90 -3.93 -5.70 4.68
N ASP A 91 -3.90 -4.61 3.90
CA ASP A 91 -4.41 -3.29 4.26
C ASP A 91 -5.87 -3.08 3.81
N ASP A 92 -6.76 -4.02 4.13
CA ASP A 92 -8.20 -3.79 3.94
C ASP A 92 -8.69 -2.63 4.83
N ALA A 93 -8.17 -2.51 6.04
CA ALA A 93 -8.36 -1.36 6.93
C ALA A 93 -7.08 -0.51 7.00
N GLU A 94 -7.17 0.64 7.67
CA GLU A 94 -6.02 1.55 7.82
C GLU A 94 -4.86 0.90 8.58
N ILE A 95 -3.65 1.04 8.01
CA ILE A 95 -2.39 0.68 8.65
C ILE A 95 -1.59 1.98 8.83
N THR A 96 -1.17 2.25 10.06
CA THR A 96 -0.26 3.36 10.36
C THR A 96 1.01 2.83 10.99
N ILE A 97 2.14 3.15 10.38
CA ILE A 97 3.49 2.86 10.88
C ILE A 97 4.14 4.20 11.23
N GLY A 98 4.78 4.24 12.40
CA GLY A 98 5.44 5.44 12.95
C GLY A 98 6.59 5.96 12.11
#